data_AF-A0A7C4AQ25-F1
#
_entry.id   AF-A0A7C4AQ25-F1
#
_cell.length_a   1.000
_cell.length_b   1.000
_cell.length_c   1.000
_cell.angle_alpha   90.00
_cell.angle_beta   90.00
_cell.angle_gamma   90.00
#
_symmetry.space_group_name_H-M   'P 1'
#
loop_
_entity.id
_entity.type
_entity.pdbx_description
1 polymer ?
#
loop_
_entity_poly.entity_id
_entity_poly.type
_entity_poly.pdbx_seq_one_letter_code
_entity_poly.pdbx_strand_id
1 'polypeptide(L)'
;MLSKKIAIIGLDCVPDALVFETLAADLPTLRRLMDHGVWGTLVSTDPPITIPAWTTITTGRDPGELGLYGFRNRLAYDRYELTVVNSSHVHAPRVWDYLEAEGADSLLIAIPQTYPP
;
A
#
# COMPACT_ATOMS: atom_id res chain seq x y z
N MET A 1 -10.74 -27.67 -9.00
CA MET A 1 -10.62 -26.37 -9.70
C MET A 1 -9.33 -25.72 -9.25
N LEU A 2 -8.48 -25.25 -10.17
CA LEU A 2 -7.36 -24.39 -9.78
C LEU A 2 -7.97 -23.09 -9.24
N SER A 3 -7.73 -22.79 -7.96
CA SER A 3 -8.08 -21.49 -7.37
C SER A 3 -7.39 -20.39 -8.18
N LYS A 4 -8.12 -19.34 -8.56
CA LYS A 4 -7.53 -18.20 -9.27
C LYS A 4 -6.56 -17.51 -8.32
N LYS A 5 -5.32 -17.32 -8.75
CA LYS A 5 -4.34 -16.50 -8.03
C LYS A 5 -4.60 -15.02 -8.29
N ILE A 6 -4.41 -14.19 -7.27
CA ILE A 6 -4.52 -12.73 -7.34
C ILE A 6 -3.12 -12.15 -7.14
N ALA A 7 -2.78 -11.11 -7.90
CA ALA A 7 -1.56 -10.33 -7.71
C ALA A 7 -1.94 -8.85 -7.54
N ILE A 8 -1.40 -8.22 -6.50
CA ILE A 8 -1.52 -6.78 -6.24
C ILE A 8 -0.12 -6.20 -6.42
N ILE A 9 0.02 -5.22 -7.31
CA ILE A 9 1.30 -4.59 -7.63
C ILE A 9 1.15 -3.09 -7.40
N GLY A 10 1.97 -2.54 -6.50
CA GLY A 10 2.09 -1.10 -6.30
C GLY A 10 3.34 -0.58 -7.00
N LEU A 11 3.20 0.52 -7.73
CA LEU A 11 4.32 1.26 -8.30
C LEU A 11 4.54 2.52 -7.44
N ASP A 12 5.59 2.54 -6.63
CA ASP A 12 5.86 3.67 -5.74
C ASP A 12 6.32 4.91 -6.53
N CYS A 13 5.90 6.09 -6.09
CA CYS A 13 6.21 7.38 -6.73
C CYS A 13 5.75 7.49 -8.20
N VAL A 14 4.68 6.79 -8.57
CA VAL A 14 4.10 6.86 -9.93
C VAL A 14 2.77 7.61 -9.91
N PRO A 15 2.75 8.93 -10.22
CA PRO A 15 1.51 9.66 -10.39
C PRO A 15 0.77 9.17 -11.65
N ASP A 16 -0.55 9.32 -11.66
CA ASP A 16 -1.43 8.86 -12.74
C ASP A 16 -1.09 9.47 -14.11
N ALA A 17 -0.79 10.77 -14.16
CA ALA A 17 -0.40 11.46 -15.38
C ALA A 17 0.87 10.87 -16.05
N LEU A 18 1.76 10.24 -15.26
CA LEU A 18 2.92 9.56 -15.83
C LEU A 18 2.50 8.33 -16.64
N VAL A 19 1.53 7.56 -16.16
CA VAL A 19 1.04 6.33 -16.79
C VAL A 19 0.04 6.63 -17.91
N PHE A 20 -0.89 7.55 -17.66
CA PHE A 20 -2.01 7.81 -18.57
C PHE A 20 -1.66 8.77 -19.70
N GLU A 21 -0.62 9.59 -19.53
CA GLU A 21 -0.23 10.61 -20.51
C GLU A 21 1.23 10.45 -20.93
N THR A 22 2.17 10.75 -20.03
CA THR A 22 3.58 10.98 -20.39
C THR A 22 4.26 9.72 -20.97
N LEU A 23 4.02 8.56 -20.37
CA LEU A 23 4.62 7.27 -20.78
C LEU A 23 3.60 6.32 -21.38
N ALA A 24 2.38 6.79 -21.73
CA ALA A 24 1.30 5.90 -22.15
C ALA A 24 1.67 5.03 -23.36
N ALA A 25 2.48 5.56 -24.28
CA ALA A 25 2.97 4.84 -25.46
C ALA A 25 4.08 3.82 -25.13
N ASP A 26 4.85 4.06 -24.05
CA ASP A 26 6.02 3.27 -23.66
C ASP A 26 5.69 2.14 -22.67
N LEU A 27 4.42 2.04 -22.22
CA LEU A 27 3.96 1.09 -21.20
C LEU A 27 2.97 0.05 -21.78
N PRO A 28 3.37 -0.78 -22.76
CA PRO A 28 2.45 -1.66 -23.49
C PRO A 28 1.76 -2.71 -22.58
N THR A 29 2.43 -3.15 -21.51
CA THR A 29 1.83 -4.08 -20.54
C THR A 29 0.72 -3.43 -19.72
N LEU A 30 0.94 -2.20 -19.22
CA LEU A 30 -0.08 -1.47 -18.47
C LEU A 30 -1.23 -1.07 -19.40
N ARG A 31 -0.93 -0.64 -20.62
CA ARG A 31 -1.94 -0.35 -21.64
C ARG A 31 -2.87 -1.54 -21.89
N ARG A 32 -2.31 -2.74 -22.07
CA ARG A 32 -3.10 -3.97 -22.24
C ARG A 32 -3.97 -4.28 -21.02
N LEU A 33 -3.49 -4.05 -19.80
CA LEU A 33 -4.31 -4.23 -18.59
C LEU A 33 -5.47 -3.23 -18.54
N MET A 34 -5.24 -1.97 -18.93
CA MET A 34 -6.26 -0.93 -18.98
C MET A 34 -7.33 -1.22 -20.04
N ASP A 35 -6.93 -1.69 -21.23
CA ASP A 35 -7.86 -2.00 -22.34
C ASP A 35 -8.79 -3.20 -22.04
N HIS A 36 -8.41 -4.07 -21.10
CA HIS A 36 -9.17 -5.26 -20.71
C HIS A 36 -9.71 -5.21 -19.27
N GLY A 37 -9.60 -4.05 -18.61
CA GLY A 37 -9.92 -3.90 -17.19
C GLY A 37 -10.66 -2.59 -16.88
N VAL A 38 -10.68 -2.25 -15.60
CA VAL A 38 -11.20 -0.96 -15.12
C VAL A 38 -10.02 -0.16 -14.59
N TRP A 39 -9.96 1.11 -14.95
CA TRP A 39 -8.89 2.00 -14.55
C TRP A 39 -9.41 3.43 -14.38
N GLY A 40 -8.67 4.23 -13.63
CA GLY A 40 -8.98 5.63 -13.39
C GLY A 40 -8.04 6.21 -12.33
N THR A 41 -8.11 7.52 -12.13
CA THR A 41 -7.38 8.21 -11.07
C THR A 41 -7.97 7.86 -9.71
N LEU A 42 -7.10 7.54 -8.75
CA LEU A 42 -7.45 7.34 -7.34
C LEU A 42 -6.84 8.44 -6.49
N VAL A 43 -7.57 8.86 -5.46
CA VAL A 43 -7.05 9.78 -4.45
C VAL A 43 -6.21 8.98 -3.46
N SER A 44 -4.98 9.43 -3.23
CA SER A 44 -4.08 8.83 -2.22
C SER A 44 -4.51 9.20 -0.80
N THR A 45 -3.77 8.71 0.19
CA THR A 45 -3.90 9.16 1.58
C THR A 45 -3.47 10.61 1.75
N ASP A 46 -3.91 11.24 2.84
CA ASP A 46 -3.34 12.49 3.34
C ASP A 46 -2.70 12.22 4.71
N PRO A 47 -1.35 12.29 4.85
CA PRO A 47 -0.39 12.71 3.83
C PRO A 47 -0.08 11.60 2.78
N PRO A 48 0.23 11.96 1.52
CA PRO A 48 0.53 11.02 0.44
C PRO A 48 1.99 10.55 0.49
N ILE A 49 2.40 9.94 1.60
CA ILE A 49 3.76 9.44 1.85
C ILE A 49 3.75 7.90 1.85
N THR A 50 4.85 7.27 1.45
CA THR A 50 5.02 5.81 1.37
C THR A 50 4.45 5.06 2.58
N ILE A 51 4.86 5.40 3.81
CA ILE A 51 4.42 4.68 5.01
C ILE A 51 2.88 4.67 5.19
N PRO A 52 2.19 5.82 5.25
CA PRO A 52 0.73 5.85 5.33
C PRO A 52 0.03 5.21 4.13
N ALA A 53 0.48 5.50 2.90
CA ALA A 53 -0.19 5.04 1.69
C ALA A 53 -0.17 3.51 1.57
N TRP A 54 1.00 2.88 1.73
CA TRP A 54 1.12 1.43 1.64
C TRP A 54 0.44 0.70 2.80
N THR A 55 0.46 1.28 4.01
CA THR A 55 -0.25 0.67 5.15
C THR A 55 -1.76 0.77 4.98
N THR A 56 -2.26 1.87 4.41
CA THR A 56 -3.69 2.03 4.08
C THR A 56 -4.14 1.01 3.04
N ILE A 57 -3.37 0.81 1.96
CA ILE A 57 -3.66 -0.21 0.93
C ILE A 57 -3.79 -1.61 1.54
N THR A 58 -2.95 -1.94 2.53
CA THR A 58 -2.87 -3.29 3.08
C THR A 58 -3.85 -3.53 4.24
N THR A 59 -4.27 -2.48 4.95
CA THR A 59 -5.18 -2.60 6.12
C THR A 59 -6.61 -2.15 5.84
N GLY A 60 -6.82 -1.34 4.80
CA GLY A 60 -8.11 -0.68 4.54
C GLY A 60 -8.46 0.42 5.56
N ARG A 61 -7.49 0.91 6.34
CA ARG A 61 -7.65 1.94 7.37
C ARG A 61 -7.00 3.24 6.97
N ASP A 62 -7.57 4.37 7.39
CA ASP A 62 -6.99 5.67 7.10
C ASP A 62 -5.77 5.98 8.00
N PRO A 63 -4.88 6.92 7.60
CA PRO A 63 -3.70 7.30 8.40
C PRO A 63 -3.99 7.72 9.84
N GLY A 64 -5.17 8.30 10.11
CA GLY A 64 -5.62 8.71 11.42
C GLY A 64 -5.99 7.54 12.31
N GLU A 65 -6.73 6.56 11.79
CA GLU A 65 -7.00 5.27 12.48
C GLU A 65 -5.71 4.53 12.80
N LEU A 66 -4.74 4.57 11.89
CA LEU A 66 -3.45 3.89 12.03
C LEU A 66 -2.46 4.66 12.94
N GLY A 67 -2.65 5.98 13.09
CA GLY A 67 -1.68 6.85 13.75
C GLY A 67 -0.35 6.96 13.00
N LEU A 68 -0.36 6.74 11.67
CA LEU A 68 0.83 6.70 10.83
C LEU A 68 0.84 7.84 9.81
N TYR A 69 1.78 8.77 9.95
CA TYR A 69 1.81 9.99 9.12
C TYR A 69 3.07 10.15 8.28
N GLY A 70 4.05 9.25 8.43
CA GLY A 70 5.28 9.27 7.65
C GLY A 70 6.31 8.27 8.17
N PHE A 71 7.58 8.47 7.78
CA PHE A 71 8.69 7.64 8.25
C PHE A 71 9.00 7.82 9.73
N ARG A 72 8.64 8.98 10.29
CA ARG A 72 8.77 9.26 11.71
C ARG A 72 7.47 9.83 12.24
N ASN A 73 7.03 9.31 13.37
CA ASN A 73 5.83 9.77 14.06
C ASN A 73 6.16 10.27 15.45
N ARG A 74 5.24 11.05 16.01
CA ARG A 74 5.33 11.49 17.40
C ARG A 74 5.22 10.29 18.34
N LEU A 75 6.14 10.20 19.29
CA LEU A 75 6.23 9.08 20.24
C LEU A 75 5.03 9.02 21.19
N ALA A 76 4.52 10.17 21.64
CA ALA A 76 3.45 10.26 22.62
C ALA A 76 2.62 11.54 22.46
N TYR A 77 1.45 11.62 23.10
CA TYR A 77 0.58 12.78 22.93
C TYR A 77 1.11 14.08 23.57
N ASP A 78 1.98 13.96 24.56
CA ASP A 78 2.53 15.03 25.38
C ASP A 78 3.97 15.41 24.99
N ARG A 79 4.62 14.63 24.12
CA ARG A 79 6.04 14.81 23.75
C ARG A 79 6.22 14.86 22.24
N TYR A 80 7.01 15.80 21.75
CA TYR A 80 7.32 15.98 20.32
C TYR A 80 8.50 15.15 19.80
N GLU A 81 8.99 14.19 20.60
CA GLU A 81 10.02 13.28 20.14
C GLU A 81 9.53 12.43 18.96
N LEU A 82 10.35 12.30 17.93
CA LEU A 82 10.03 11.55 16.73
C LEU A 82 10.72 10.19 16.74
N THR A 83 9.93 9.12 16.62
CA THR A 83 10.43 7.75 16.47
C THR A 83 10.28 7.26 15.04
N VAL A 84 11.16 6.35 14.60
CA VAL A 84 11.04 5.69 13.30
C VAL A 84 9.95 4.63 13.37
N VAL A 85 9.08 4.63 12.37
CA VAL A 85 7.98 3.67 12.27
C VAL A 85 8.45 2.39 11.58
N ASN A 86 8.07 1.25 12.15
CA ASN A 86 8.32 -0.08 11.62
C ASN A 86 7.06 -0.96 11.78
N SER A 87 7.15 -2.24 11.42
CA SER A 87 6.01 -3.19 11.48
C SER A 87 5.32 -3.25 12.84
N SER A 88 6.04 -3.09 13.96
CA SER A 88 5.46 -3.18 15.31
C SER A 88 4.51 -2.04 15.65
N HIS A 89 4.45 -0.99 14.81
CA HIS A 89 3.53 0.13 14.95
C HIS A 89 2.23 -0.07 14.14
N VAL A 90 2.12 -1.16 13.38
CA VAL A 90 0.93 -1.49 12.60
C VAL A 90 0.14 -2.54 13.35
N HIS A 91 -0.93 -2.12 14.02
CA HIS A 91 -1.77 -2.99 14.86
C HIS A 91 -3.03 -3.50 14.16
N ALA A 92 -3.41 -2.88 13.03
CA ALA A 92 -4.56 -3.29 12.26
C ALA A 92 -4.23 -4.56 11.45
N PRO A 93 -5.15 -5.55 11.39
CA PRO A 93 -4.99 -6.70 10.50
C PRO A 93 -4.92 -6.24 9.04
N ARG A 94 -4.11 -6.95 8.27
CA ARG A 94 -3.86 -6.70 6.85
C ARG A 94 -4.55 -7.73 5.99
N VAL A 95 -4.69 -7.42 4.70
CA VAL A 95 -5.36 -8.27 3.71
C VAL A 95 -4.86 -9.73 3.75
N TRP A 96 -3.56 -9.95 3.94
CA TRP A 96 -3.00 -11.30 4.02
C TRP A 96 -3.30 -12.02 5.34
N ASP A 97 -3.50 -11.31 6.46
CA ASP A 97 -3.91 -11.92 7.73
C ASP A 97 -5.33 -12.51 7.60
N TYR A 98 -6.22 -11.81 6.89
CA TYR A 98 -7.55 -12.33 6.56
C TYR A 98 -7.50 -13.53 5.61
N LEU A 99 -6.60 -13.51 4.62
CA LEU A 99 -6.42 -14.64 3.69
C LEU A 99 -5.87 -15.87 4.43
N GLU A 100 -4.90 -15.69 5.32
CA GLU A 100 -4.34 -16.77 6.14
C GLU A 100 -5.40 -17.39 7.06
N ALA A 101 -6.26 -16.56 7.67
CA ALA A 101 -7.38 -17.04 8.50
C ALA A 101 -8.35 -17.95 7.73
N GLU A 102 -8.46 -17.76 6.41
CA GLU A 102 -9.27 -18.59 5.49
C GLU A 102 -8.45 -19.76 4.87
N GLY A 103 -7.22 -19.98 5.33
CA GLY A 103 -6.34 -21.07 4.88
C GLY A 103 -5.67 -20.83 3.53
N ALA A 104 -5.56 -19.57 3.08
CA ALA A 104 -4.87 -19.21 1.84
C ALA A 104 -3.44 -18.70 2.10
N ASP A 105 -2.53 -19.02 1.18
CA ASP A 105 -1.14 -18.56 1.22
C ASP A 105 -0.95 -17.20 0.54
N SER A 106 -0.07 -16.37 1.11
CA SER A 106 0.34 -15.07 0.55
C SER A 106 1.86 -14.97 0.38
N LEU A 107 2.31 -14.35 -0.72
CA LEU A 107 3.71 -14.00 -0.95
C LEU A 107 3.88 -12.49 -0.93
N LEU A 108 4.64 -11.97 0.03
CA LEU A 108 4.89 -10.54 0.20
C LEU A 108 6.29 -10.19 -0.33
N ILE A 109 6.37 -9.21 -1.24
CA ILE A 109 7.63 -8.76 -1.83
C ILE A 109 7.70 -7.24 -1.72
N ALA A 110 8.75 -6.75 -1.04
CA ALA A 110 9.08 -5.31 -0.95
C ALA A 110 7.93 -4.40 -0.44
N ILE A 111 7.01 -4.93 0.38
CA ILE A 111 5.92 -4.15 0.97
C ILE A 111 6.44 -3.36 2.19
N PRO A 112 6.30 -2.01 2.22
CA PRO A 112 6.73 -1.20 3.36
C PRO A 112 6.03 -1.59 4.68
N GLN A 113 6.71 -1.30 5.80
CA GLN A 113 6.21 -1.58 7.16
C GLN A 113 5.90 -3.06 7.42
N THR A 114 6.72 -3.94 6.86
CA THR A 114 6.74 -5.39 7.17
C THR A 114 8.03 -5.82 7.87
N TYR A 115 8.99 -4.90 8.06
CA TYR A 115 10.19 -5.13 8.86
C TYR A 115 10.06 -4.47 10.24
N PRO A 116 10.57 -5.08 11.33
CA PRO A 116 11.02 -6.48 11.37
C PRO A 116 9.86 -7.46 11.13
N PRO A 117 10.13 -8.67 10.60
CA PRO A 117 9.10 -9.69 10.45
C PRO A 117 8.56 -10.15 11.81
#